data_AF-A0A6P4B9M9-F1
#
_entry.id   AF-A0A6P4B9M9-F1
#
_cell.length_a   1.000
_cell.length_b   1.000
_cell.length_c   1.000
_cell.angle_alpha   90.00
_cell.angle_beta   90.00
_cell.angle_gamma   90.00
#
_symmetry.space_group_name_H-M   'P 1'
#
loop_
_entity.id
_entity.type
_entity.pdbx_description
1 polymer ?
#
loop_
_entity_poly.entity_id
_entity_poly.type
_entity_poly.pdbx_seq_one_letter_code
_entity_poly.pdbx_strand_id
1 'polypeptide(L)'
;MEAQSNSQSSAPYMKKNLLQAHPCYAGFYQYRGPENQFDWTDDHLLNLKGIVLRRYTTPSQLAPVVKEGLASLQGTVSHRTIGALMVSAWNLYYFPERKYVFPEIPTNTTPDDIDYTALRGNNNLGGVDEKIYWPVDDSVTCAIGAYVAACLLRLATKSASNFVNAWKHIKSRYSEINNRPFFIRGLNPIEENLDSIRNALQEWPVFTNTLARFLYHFNELRGHVKGYAKFAFEQHLSLTGLHSYHLFRRVATKLNATPDDLSLALDHRMTRRGLVVVKKILLNFDRSTDDKQRRQTWKYARLFDEEMFVDLMTKNCGELTFILAMILEKMGEDQGAGEITSILHIQKGYSWEFLKDFLNLVASDIIQQFALKRRKPLKKVDNF
;
A
#
# COMPACT_ATOMS: atom_id res chain seq x y z
N MET A 1 -59.41 35.11 30.36
CA MET A 1 -58.09 34.51 30.63
C MET A 1 -57.92 33.35 29.67
N GLU A 2 -56.85 33.46 28.89
CA GLU A 2 -56.23 32.49 27.97
C GLU A 2 -57.02 31.98 26.76
N ALA A 3 -56.66 32.60 25.64
CA ALA A 3 -56.99 32.25 24.27
C ALA A 3 -56.11 31.10 23.76
N GLN A 4 -56.72 30.14 23.08
CA GLN A 4 -56.03 29.19 22.22
C GLN A 4 -55.85 29.83 20.83
N SER A 5 -54.59 30.04 20.42
CA SER A 5 -54.25 30.46 19.06
C SER A 5 -53.83 29.27 18.22
N ASN A 6 -54.57 29.08 17.12
CA ASN A 6 -54.15 28.28 15.97
C ASN A 6 -52.90 28.90 15.33
N SER A 7 -51.91 28.08 15.01
CA SER A 7 -51.02 28.33 13.88
C SER A 7 -50.73 27.02 13.13
N GLN A 8 -51.14 27.00 11.86
CA GLN A 8 -50.76 26.01 10.86
C GLN A 8 -49.52 26.51 10.09
N SER A 9 -48.80 25.55 9.49
CA SER A 9 -47.84 25.69 8.36
C SER A 9 -46.45 26.24 8.75
N SER A 10 -45.30 25.65 8.39
CA SER A 10 -44.86 24.82 7.26
C SER A 10 -43.57 24.07 7.72
N ALA A 11 -43.35 22.78 7.48
CA ALA A 11 -42.92 22.20 6.21
C ALA A 11 -42.93 20.66 6.30
N PRO A 12 -43.68 19.95 5.43
CA PRO A 12 -43.60 18.49 5.35
C PRO A 12 -43.08 18.05 3.98
N TYR A 13 -41.82 18.28 3.65
CA TYR A 13 -41.23 17.78 2.39
C TYR A 13 -39.72 17.55 2.49
N MET A 14 -39.28 16.47 3.13
CA MET A 14 -38.01 15.77 2.79
C MET A 14 -37.85 14.40 3.50
N LYS A 15 -38.94 13.61 3.58
CA LYS A 15 -38.86 12.18 3.89
C LYS A 15 -39.46 11.37 2.76
N LYS A 16 -38.88 11.50 1.56
CA LYS A 16 -39.03 10.49 0.51
C LYS A 16 -37.75 9.67 0.48
N ASN A 17 -37.89 8.39 0.82
CA ASN A 17 -36.96 7.29 0.62
C ASN A 17 -35.81 7.60 -0.36
N LEU A 18 -34.65 8.00 0.15
CA LEU A 18 -33.41 8.19 -0.61
C LEU A 18 -32.79 6.86 -1.10
N LEU A 19 -33.40 5.72 -0.76
CA LEU A 19 -32.85 4.37 -0.92
C LEU A 19 -33.88 3.38 -1.46
N GLN A 20 -34.79 3.82 -2.34
CA GLN A 20 -35.49 2.85 -3.17
C GLN A 20 -34.46 2.26 -4.14
N ALA A 21 -34.05 1.01 -3.86
CA ALA A 21 -33.27 0.17 -4.74
C ALA A 21 -33.93 0.15 -6.13
N HIS A 22 -33.36 0.92 -7.04
CA HIS A 22 -33.82 1.03 -8.41
C HIS A 22 -33.38 -0.24 -9.17
N PRO A 23 -34.14 -0.76 -10.15
CA PRO A 23 -33.78 -1.96 -10.93
C PRO A 23 -32.56 -1.76 -11.86
N CYS A 24 -31.72 -0.75 -11.64
CA CYS A 24 -30.73 -0.24 -12.58
C CYS A 24 -29.35 -0.93 -12.53
N TYR A 25 -29.29 -2.21 -12.14
CA TYR A 25 -28.06 -3.01 -12.38
C TYR A 25 -27.75 -3.18 -13.88
N ALA A 26 -28.73 -2.94 -14.76
CA ALA A 26 -28.54 -2.91 -16.21
C ALA A 26 -27.75 -1.67 -16.73
N GLY A 27 -27.53 -0.63 -15.90
CA GLY A 27 -26.86 0.61 -16.29
C GLY A 27 -25.35 0.67 -16.04
N PHE A 28 -24.75 -0.37 -15.46
CA PHE A 28 -23.31 -0.43 -15.17
C PHE A 28 -22.41 -0.46 -16.43
N TYR A 29 -22.99 -0.54 -17.63
CA TYR A 29 -22.29 -0.85 -18.89
C TYR A 29 -21.75 0.35 -19.69
N GLN A 30 -21.80 1.58 -19.19
CA GLN A 30 -21.39 2.75 -19.99
C GLN A 30 -20.21 3.56 -19.43
N TYR A 31 -19.43 3.03 -18.49
CA TYR A 31 -18.10 3.58 -18.24
C TYR A 31 -17.05 2.87 -19.10
N ARG A 32 -16.82 3.41 -20.31
CA ARG A 32 -15.63 3.11 -21.13
C ARG A 32 -14.49 4.02 -20.69
N GLY A 33 -13.87 3.69 -19.55
CA GLY A 33 -12.46 4.07 -19.39
C GLY A 33 -11.62 3.36 -20.47
N PRO A 34 -10.40 3.82 -20.77
CA PRO A 34 -9.54 3.11 -21.72
C PRO A 34 -9.39 1.65 -21.27
N GLU A 35 -9.50 0.71 -22.21
CA GLU A 35 -9.56 -0.73 -21.92
C GLU A 35 -8.33 -1.22 -21.15
N ASN A 36 -7.20 -0.54 -21.35
CA ASN A 36 -5.89 -0.85 -20.76
C ASN A 36 -5.76 -0.50 -19.26
N GLN A 37 -6.75 0.12 -18.61
CA GLN A 37 -6.64 0.44 -17.16
C GLN A 37 -6.96 -0.76 -16.25
N PHE A 38 -7.21 -1.93 -16.83
CA PHE A 38 -7.74 -3.12 -16.16
C PHE A 38 -7.16 -4.44 -16.71
N ASP A 39 -6.15 -4.40 -17.57
CA ASP A 39 -5.60 -5.56 -18.30
C ASP A 39 -4.32 -6.11 -17.66
N TRP A 40 -4.18 -5.97 -16.34
CA TRP A 40 -3.00 -6.43 -15.62
C TRP A 40 -2.90 -7.96 -15.53
N THR A 41 -1.69 -8.48 -15.73
CA THR A 41 -1.32 -9.88 -15.52
C THR A 41 0.00 -9.96 -14.74
N ASP A 42 0.28 -11.12 -14.14
CA ASP A 42 1.53 -11.37 -13.42
C ASP A 42 2.77 -11.28 -14.33
N ASP A 43 2.59 -11.44 -15.65
CA ASP A 43 3.67 -11.32 -16.65
C ASP A 43 4.22 -9.90 -16.75
N HIS A 44 3.48 -8.88 -16.33
CA HIS A 44 3.96 -7.48 -16.29
C HIS A 44 5.16 -7.29 -15.37
N LEU A 45 5.40 -8.21 -14.42
CA LEU A 45 6.55 -8.17 -13.52
C LEU A 45 7.66 -9.16 -13.93
N LEU A 46 7.57 -9.75 -15.13
CA LEU A 46 8.55 -10.69 -15.66
C LEU A 46 9.47 -10.00 -16.67
N ASN A 47 10.71 -10.51 -16.78
CA ASN A 47 11.70 -10.13 -17.79
C ASN A 47 12.04 -8.62 -17.85
N LEU A 48 11.76 -7.88 -16.78
CA LEU A 48 12.11 -6.48 -16.68
C LEU A 48 13.61 -6.33 -16.39
N LYS A 49 14.31 -5.49 -17.16
CA LYS A 49 15.73 -5.21 -16.97
C LYS A 49 15.97 -4.49 -15.64
N GLY A 50 16.77 -5.08 -14.76
CA GLY A 50 17.07 -4.57 -13.42
C GLY A 50 18.49 -4.91 -12.96
N ILE A 51 18.66 -5.03 -11.64
CA ILE A 51 19.91 -5.38 -10.98
C ILE A 51 19.98 -6.88 -10.73
N VAL A 52 21.13 -7.49 -11.00
CA VAL A 52 21.39 -8.90 -10.66
C VAL A 52 21.29 -9.07 -9.14
N LEU A 53 20.25 -9.77 -8.68
CA LEU A 53 20.02 -10.06 -7.26
C LEU A 53 20.72 -11.37 -6.88
N ARG A 54 22.02 -11.27 -6.60
CA ARG A 54 22.86 -12.43 -6.23
C ARG A 54 22.63 -12.86 -4.77
N ARG A 55 22.44 -14.16 -4.56
CA ARG A 55 22.59 -14.79 -3.24
C ARG A 55 24.07 -14.95 -2.92
N TYR A 56 24.49 -14.45 -1.77
CA TYR A 56 25.85 -14.70 -1.28
C TYR A 56 25.87 -15.92 -0.37
N THR A 57 26.86 -16.78 -0.56
CA THR A 57 26.98 -18.05 0.17
C THR A 57 27.65 -17.88 1.52
N THR A 58 28.45 -16.82 1.72
CA THR A 58 29.12 -16.55 2.99
C THR A 58 28.89 -15.12 3.47
N PRO A 59 28.75 -14.89 4.79
CA PRO A 59 28.62 -13.54 5.36
C PRO A 59 29.77 -12.60 4.98
N SER A 60 31.00 -13.10 4.88
CA SER A 60 32.16 -12.26 4.54
C SER A 60 32.13 -11.71 3.11
N GLN A 61 31.38 -12.33 2.20
CA GLN A 61 31.16 -11.77 0.86
C GLN A 61 30.04 -10.72 0.84
N LEU A 62 28.99 -10.91 1.65
CA LEU A 62 27.84 -10.01 1.70
C LEU A 62 28.09 -8.77 2.57
N ALA A 63 28.86 -8.91 3.65
CA ALA A 63 29.09 -7.83 4.60
C ALA A 63 29.68 -6.56 3.95
N PRO A 64 30.64 -6.63 3.00
CA PRO A 64 31.10 -5.46 2.26
C PRO A 64 29.98 -4.75 1.49
N VAL A 65 29.09 -5.51 0.82
CA VAL A 65 27.94 -4.97 0.07
C VAL A 65 26.96 -4.26 1.00
N VAL A 66 26.68 -4.88 2.15
CA VAL A 66 25.81 -4.31 3.19
C VAL A 66 26.40 -3.03 3.76
N LYS A 67 27.70 -3.04 4.11
CA LYS A 67 28.41 -1.88 4.65
C LYS A 67 28.41 -0.73 3.64
N GLU A 68 28.65 -1.02 2.35
CA GLU A 68 28.60 -0.05 1.26
C GLU A 68 27.21 0.60 1.13
N GLY A 69 26.16 -0.22 1.04
CA GLY A 69 24.79 0.29 0.92
C GLY A 69 24.36 1.11 2.13
N LEU A 70 24.60 0.61 3.34
CA LEU A 70 24.15 1.29 4.57
C LEU A 70 24.96 2.54 4.91
N ALA A 71 26.26 2.59 4.56
CA ALA A 71 27.05 3.81 4.75
C ALA A 71 26.45 4.99 3.97
N SER A 72 25.81 4.74 2.83
CA SER A 72 25.15 5.81 2.05
C SER A 72 23.92 6.43 2.73
N LEU A 73 23.40 5.86 3.81
CA LEU A 73 22.31 6.47 4.57
C LEU A 73 22.76 7.70 5.37
N GLN A 74 24.06 7.83 5.61
CA GLN A 74 24.69 8.98 6.28
C GLN A 74 25.65 9.71 5.33
N GLY A 75 26.35 8.97 4.47
CA GLY A 75 27.25 9.54 3.48
C GLY A 75 26.61 9.82 2.13
N THR A 76 27.37 9.64 1.07
CA THR A 76 26.93 9.93 -0.30
C THR A 76 26.08 8.80 -0.88
N VAL A 77 24.88 9.15 -1.35
CA VAL A 77 24.02 8.26 -2.12
C VAL A 77 24.46 8.23 -3.59
N SER A 78 24.52 7.04 -4.17
CA SER A 78 24.77 6.84 -5.60
C SER A 78 23.95 5.65 -6.11
N HIS A 79 23.83 5.50 -7.43
CA HIS A 79 23.15 4.33 -8.01
C HIS A 79 23.79 3.02 -7.58
N ARG A 80 25.12 3.00 -7.44
CA ARG A 80 25.85 1.83 -6.94
C ARG A 80 25.46 1.47 -5.51
N THR A 81 25.37 2.44 -4.59
CA THR A 81 24.99 2.16 -3.20
C THR A 81 23.52 1.74 -3.08
N ILE A 82 22.63 2.29 -3.92
CA ILE A 82 21.24 1.85 -4.02
C ILE A 82 21.15 0.41 -4.54
N GLY A 83 21.90 0.07 -5.59
CA GLY A 83 22.00 -1.30 -6.07
C GLY A 83 22.53 -2.26 -5.00
N ALA A 84 23.53 -1.85 -4.22
CA ALA A 84 24.04 -2.61 -3.07
C ALA A 84 22.96 -2.82 -1.99
N LEU A 85 22.12 -1.81 -1.72
CA LEU A 85 20.96 -1.95 -0.83
C LEU A 85 19.96 -2.98 -1.38
N MET A 86 19.63 -2.94 -2.68
CA MET A 86 18.71 -3.92 -3.26
C MET A 86 19.26 -5.36 -3.19
N VAL A 87 20.55 -5.55 -3.51
CA VAL A 87 21.21 -6.85 -3.37
C VAL A 87 21.22 -7.31 -1.91
N SER A 88 21.49 -6.40 -0.97
CA SER A 88 21.42 -6.69 0.47
C SER A 88 20.02 -7.08 0.91
N ALA A 89 18.99 -6.38 0.44
CA ALA A 89 17.58 -6.67 0.73
C ALA A 89 17.15 -8.06 0.21
N TRP A 90 17.64 -8.47 -0.96
CA TRP A 90 17.40 -9.83 -1.47
C TRP A 90 18.02 -10.91 -0.57
N ASN A 91 19.09 -10.52 0.13
CA ASN A 91 19.76 -11.33 1.13
C ASN A 91 19.07 -11.36 2.52
N LEU A 92 17.82 -10.91 2.61
CA LEU A 92 17.02 -10.95 3.83
C LEU A 92 16.95 -12.38 4.40
N TYR A 93 17.35 -12.51 5.65
CA TYR A 93 17.44 -13.78 6.38
C TYR A 93 16.52 -13.75 7.60
N TYR A 94 15.71 -14.80 7.77
CA TYR A 94 14.80 -14.93 8.89
C TYR A 94 15.39 -15.92 9.91
N PHE A 95 15.89 -15.40 11.03
CA PHE A 95 16.62 -16.20 12.02
C PHE A 95 15.82 -17.32 12.67
N PRO A 96 14.55 -17.13 13.09
CA PRO A 96 13.79 -18.17 13.77
C PRO A 96 13.67 -19.47 12.97
N GLU A 97 13.52 -19.38 11.65
CA GLU A 97 13.47 -20.54 10.75
C GLU A 97 14.81 -20.82 10.03
N ARG A 98 15.85 -20.05 10.34
CA ARG A 98 17.20 -20.18 9.76
C ARG A 98 17.21 -20.31 8.24
N LYS A 99 16.44 -19.45 7.55
CA LYS A 99 16.34 -19.49 6.10
C LYS A 99 16.26 -18.10 5.49
N TYR A 100 16.70 -18.00 4.24
CA TYR A 100 16.50 -16.81 3.45
C TYR A 100 15.03 -16.64 3.09
N VAL A 101 14.60 -15.38 3.03
CA VAL A 101 13.22 -15.03 2.71
C VAL A 101 12.92 -15.30 1.23
N PHE A 102 13.85 -14.95 0.36
CA PHE A 102 13.73 -15.07 -1.08
C PHE A 102 14.49 -16.29 -1.61
N PRO A 103 14.13 -16.80 -2.81
CA PRO A 103 14.91 -17.86 -3.45
C PRO A 103 16.34 -17.40 -3.76
N GLU A 104 17.19 -18.37 -4.10
CA GLU A 104 18.58 -18.13 -4.48
C GLU A 104 18.67 -17.27 -5.75
N ILE A 105 17.92 -17.65 -6.79
CA ILE A 105 17.83 -16.95 -8.06
C ILE A 105 16.36 -16.52 -8.25
N PRO A 106 16.08 -15.23 -8.52
CA PRO A 106 14.75 -14.81 -8.91
C PRO A 106 14.37 -15.44 -10.26
N THR A 107 13.17 -16.01 -10.36
CA THR A 107 12.67 -16.62 -11.60
C THR A 107 12.34 -15.59 -12.68
N ASN A 108 12.30 -14.31 -12.31
CA ASN A 108 12.07 -13.17 -13.20
C ASN A 108 13.32 -12.32 -13.43
N THR A 109 14.48 -12.98 -13.55
CA THR A 109 15.74 -12.39 -14.02
C THR A 109 15.79 -12.36 -15.54
N THR A 110 16.58 -11.45 -16.11
CA THR A 110 16.80 -11.35 -17.56
C THR A 110 18.29 -11.31 -17.89
N PRO A 111 18.74 -11.82 -19.05
CA PRO A 111 20.15 -11.71 -19.47
C PRO A 111 20.68 -10.27 -19.52
N ASP A 112 19.79 -9.28 -19.67
CA ASP A 112 20.16 -7.86 -19.71
C ASP A 112 20.37 -7.23 -18.32
N ASP A 113 20.23 -8.01 -17.24
CA ASP A 113 20.42 -7.51 -15.89
C ASP A 113 21.85 -6.99 -15.65
N ILE A 114 21.93 -5.89 -14.92
CA ILE A 114 23.19 -5.18 -14.66
C ILE A 114 23.69 -5.54 -13.26
N ASP A 115 24.98 -5.85 -13.14
CA ASP A 115 25.60 -5.98 -11.83
C ASP A 115 25.65 -4.60 -11.14
N TYR A 116 25.28 -4.52 -9.86
CA TYR A 116 25.25 -3.24 -9.15
C TYR A 116 26.62 -2.54 -9.13
N THR A 117 27.72 -3.30 -9.19
CA THR A 117 29.09 -2.77 -9.22
C THR A 117 29.41 -2.02 -10.51
N ALA A 118 28.67 -2.27 -11.61
CA ALA A 118 28.82 -1.57 -12.88
C ALA A 118 28.09 -0.21 -12.91
N LEU A 119 27.26 0.09 -11.91
CA LEU A 119 26.60 1.38 -11.78
C LEU A 119 27.61 2.46 -11.37
N ARG A 120 27.36 3.71 -11.78
CA ARG A 120 28.19 4.85 -11.38
C ARG A 120 28.19 4.99 -9.85
N GLY A 121 29.38 4.94 -9.26
CA GLY A 121 29.64 5.35 -7.89
C GLY A 121 30.22 6.76 -7.85
N ASN A 122 29.89 7.53 -6.82
CA ASN A 122 30.65 8.73 -6.48
C ASN A 122 31.83 8.31 -5.60
N ASN A 123 33.05 8.54 -6.07
CA ASN A 123 34.27 8.21 -5.32
C ASN A 123 34.56 9.19 -4.16
N ASN A 124 33.69 10.17 -3.93
CA ASN A 124 33.88 11.18 -2.89
C ASN A 124 33.12 10.80 -1.63
N LEU A 125 33.76 10.03 -0.74
CA LEU A 125 33.37 9.85 0.66
C LEU A 125 33.69 11.11 1.48
N GLY A 126 33.29 12.28 0.98
CA GLY A 126 33.63 13.59 1.53
C GLY A 126 32.44 14.21 2.27
N GLY A 127 32.12 13.66 3.43
CA GLY A 127 31.13 14.20 4.35
C GLY A 127 31.46 13.73 5.76
N VAL A 128 31.45 14.64 6.74
CA VAL A 128 31.79 14.35 8.14
C VAL A 128 30.67 13.48 8.72
N ASP A 129 30.79 12.16 8.59
CA ASP A 129 29.82 11.21 9.11
C ASP A 129 30.17 10.75 10.52
N GLU A 130 29.17 10.69 11.39
CA GLU A 130 29.25 9.88 12.60
C GLU A 130 29.67 8.46 12.23
N LYS A 131 30.74 7.97 12.86
CA LYS A 131 31.30 6.65 12.56
C LYS A 131 30.26 5.57 12.84
N ILE A 132 29.88 4.80 11.82
CA ILE A 132 29.08 3.59 12.00
C ILE A 132 29.97 2.51 12.63
N TYR A 133 29.50 1.91 13.72
CA TYR A 133 30.16 0.80 14.40
C TYR A 133 29.50 -0.51 13.99
N TRP A 134 30.24 -1.28 13.19
CA TRP A 134 29.82 -2.58 12.70
C TRP A 134 30.09 -3.68 13.72
N PRO A 135 29.20 -4.68 13.84
CA PRO A 135 29.50 -5.93 14.55
C PRO A 135 30.79 -6.60 14.03
N VAL A 136 31.53 -7.24 14.93
CA VAL A 136 32.73 -8.04 14.57
C VAL A 136 32.34 -9.26 13.72
N ASP A 137 31.18 -9.86 14.02
CA ASP A 137 30.63 -10.97 13.26
C ASP A 137 29.89 -10.46 12.01
N ASP A 138 30.43 -10.79 10.84
CA ASP A 138 29.85 -10.44 9.55
C ASP A 138 28.44 -11.02 9.37
N SER A 139 28.10 -12.15 9.98
CA SER A 139 26.74 -12.73 9.90
C SER A 139 25.70 -11.85 10.57
N VAL A 140 26.07 -11.21 11.68
CA VAL A 140 25.23 -10.24 12.39
C VAL A 140 25.07 -8.97 11.55
N THR A 141 26.17 -8.48 10.97
CA THR A 141 26.14 -7.33 10.05
C THR A 141 25.22 -7.59 8.87
N CYS A 142 25.37 -8.75 8.22
CA CYS A 142 24.57 -9.15 7.06
C CYS A 142 23.09 -9.21 7.39
N ALA A 143 22.73 -9.85 8.50
CA ALA A 143 21.32 -10.07 8.81
C ALA A 143 20.60 -8.77 9.22
N ILE A 144 21.23 -7.94 10.04
CA ILE A 144 20.67 -6.62 10.39
C ILE A 144 20.59 -5.75 9.14
N GLY A 145 21.67 -5.72 8.34
CA GLY A 145 21.73 -4.81 7.21
C GLY A 145 20.83 -5.22 6.05
N ALA A 146 20.67 -6.51 5.78
CA ALA A 146 19.68 -7.01 4.84
C ALA A 146 18.25 -6.66 5.28
N TYR A 147 17.96 -6.71 6.57
CA TYR A 147 16.67 -6.26 7.11
C TYR A 147 16.44 -4.77 6.95
N VAL A 148 17.43 -3.92 7.27
CA VAL A 148 17.33 -2.47 7.07
C VAL A 148 17.16 -2.15 5.58
N ALA A 149 17.93 -2.80 4.71
CA ALA A 149 17.83 -2.65 3.27
C ALA A 149 16.46 -3.06 2.73
N ALA A 150 15.89 -4.17 3.21
CA ALA A 150 14.52 -4.56 2.87
C ALA A 150 13.50 -3.52 3.36
N CYS A 151 13.68 -2.96 4.56
CA CYS A 151 12.82 -1.89 5.05
C CYS A 151 12.85 -0.64 4.16
N LEU A 152 14.00 -0.29 3.58
CA LEU A 152 14.17 0.87 2.70
C LEU A 152 13.39 0.76 1.39
N LEU A 153 13.02 -0.44 0.94
CA LEU A 153 12.18 -0.61 -0.25
C LEU A 153 10.85 0.13 -0.14
N ARG A 154 10.36 0.41 1.08
CA ARG A 154 9.15 1.22 1.30
C ARG A 154 9.26 2.64 0.74
N LEU A 155 10.48 3.15 0.54
CA LEU A 155 10.72 4.49 -0.02
C LEU A 155 10.24 4.62 -1.46
N ALA A 156 9.98 3.52 -2.18
CA ALA A 156 9.32 3.59 -3.47
C ALA A 156 7.94 4.26 -3.40
N THR A 157 7.31 4.31 -2.21
CA THR A 157 5.97 4.90 -2.03
C THR A 157 5.84 5.82 -0.82
N LYS A 158 6.74 5.72 0.16
CA LYS A 158 6.73 6.51 1.40
C LYS A 158 7.80 7.60 1.35
N SER A 159 7.53 8.73 2.01
CA SER A 159 8.48 9.83 2.14
C SER A 159 9.70 9.43 2.99
N ALA A 160 10.81 10.15 2.84
CA ALA A 160 11.96 10.02 3.72
C ALA A 160 11.59 10.27 5.19
N SER A 161 10.85 11.34 5.48
CA SER A 161 10.31 11.62 6.82
C SER A 161 9.55 10.46 7.45
N ASN A 162 8.75 9.72 6.66
CA ASN A 162 8.04 8.54 7.14
C ASN A 162 9.02 7.45 7.62
N PHE A 163 10.12 7.25 6.90
CA PHE A 163 11.15 6.28 7.28
C PHE A 163 11.90 6.72 8.54
N VAL A 164 12.31 7.99 8.63
CA VAL A 164 12.99 8.55 9.80
C VAL A 164 12.13 8.37 11.06
N ASN A 165 10.85 8.73 10.98
CA ASN A 165 9.89 8.56 12.08
C ASN A 165 9.71 7.08 12.48
N ALA A 166 9.78 6.16 11.51
CA ALA A 166 9.68 4.73 11.75
C ALA A 166 10.98 4.09 12.27
N TRP A 167 12.12 4.80 12.27
CA TRP A 167 13.44 4.20 12.50
C TRP A 167 13.56 3.46 13.84
N LYS A 168 13.07 4.07 14.92
CA LYS A 168 13.05 3.44 16.26
C LYS A 168 12.23 2.15 16.26
N HIS A 169 11.06 2.16 15.61
CA HIS A 169 10.19 1.00 15.50
C HIS A 169 10.81 -0.10 14.62
N ILE A 170 11.49 0.25 13.53
CA ILE A 170 12.22 -0.70 12.67
C ILE A 170 13.27 -1.47 13.49
N LYS A 171 14.06 -0.78 14.33
CA LYS A 171 15.06 -1.39 15.22
C LYS A 171 14.44 -2.28 16.29
N SER A 172 13.37 -1.82 16.96
CA SER A 172 12.64 -2.63 17.95
C SER A 172 12.10 -3.91 17.32
N ARG A 173 11.45 -3.76 16.17
CA ARG A 173 10.79 -4.87 15.49
C ARG A 173 11.77 -5.93 14.98
N TYR A 174 12.96 -5.53 14.53
CA TYR A 174 14.04 -6.48 14.24
C TYR A 174 14.32 -7.36 15.45
N SER A 175 14.43 -6.72 16.62
CA SER A 175 14.87 -7.37 17.84
C SER A 175 13.82 -8.33 18.39
N GLU A 176 12.55 -7.93 18.34
CA GLU A 176 11.39 -8.76 18.68
C GLU A 176 11.27 -9.98 17.75
N ILE A 177 11.27 -9.75 16.44
CA ILE A 177 11.00 -10.82 15.46
C ILE A 177 12.13 -11.86 15.44
N ASN A 178 13.38 -11.41 15.52
CA ASN A 178 14.54 -12.29 15.42
C ASN A 178 15.05 -12.78 16.78
N ASN A 179 14.46 -12.32 17.88
CA ASN A 179 14.95 -12.54 19.25
C ASN A 179 16.46 -12.25 19.40
N ARG A 180 16.90 -11.13 18.80
CA ARG A 180 18.33 -10.75 18.70
C ARG A 180 18.49 -9.24 18.79
N PRO A 181 19.50 -8.71 19.49
CA PRO A 181 19.70 -7.27 19.56
C PRO A 181 20.03 -6.65 18.21
N PHE A 182 19.62 -5.40 18.01
CA PHE A 182 20.11 -4.55 16.91
C PHE A 182 21.51 -4.02 17.25
N PHE A 183 22.56 -4.64 16.70
CA PHE A 183 23.96 -4.37 17.07
C PHE A 183 24.70 -3.33 16.23
N ILE A 184 24.15 -2.87 15.10
CA ILE A 184 24.77 -1.77 14.34
C ILE A 184 24.54 -0.46 15.10
N ARG A 185 25.62 0.22 15.52
CA ARG A 185 25.54 1.50 16.27
C ARG A 185 26.01 2.65 15.40
N GLY A 186 25.53 3.86 15.69
CA GLY A 186 25.84 5.06 14.91
C GLY A 186 25.11 5.15 13.56
N LEU A 187 24.34 4.13 13.16
CA LEU A 187 23.52 4.18 11.96
C LEU A 187 22.27 5.04 12.18
N ASN A 188 22.31 6.26 11.68
CA ASN A 188 21.25 7.26 11.78
C ASN A 188 20.90 7.77 10.37
N PRO A 189 19.87 7.19 9.72
CA PRO A 189 19.48 7.61 8.37
C PRO A 189 19.17 9.10 8.30
N ILE A 190 19.79 9.79 7.34
CA ILE A 190 19.61 11.22 7.07
C ILE A 190 18.49 11.40 6.04
N GLU A 191 17.60 12.35 6.27
CA GLU A 191 16.38 12.53 5.46
C GLU A 191 16.71 12.83 3.99
N GLU A 192 17.68 13.71 3.72
CA GLU A 192 18.12 14.09 2.37
C GLU A 192 18.68 12.89 1.58
N ASN A 193 19.41 12.01 2.26
CA ASN A 193 19.94 10.79 1.65
C ASN A 193 18.80 9.79 1.33
N LEU A 194 17.83 9.67 2.24
CA LEU A 194 16.65 8.84 2.01
C LEU A 194 15.79 9.38 0.86
N ASP A 195 15.68 10.69 0.70
CA ASP A 195 14.99 11.31 -0.43
C ASP A 195 15.72 11.04 -1.75
N SER A 196 17.05 11.07 -1.75
CA SER A 196 17.85 10.68 -2.92
C SER A 196 17.60 9.21 -3.32
N ILE A 197 17.52 8.30 -2.34
CA ILE A 197 17.18 6.89 -2.59
C ILE A 197 15.74 6.75 -3.11
N ARG A 198 14.79 7.47 -2.50
CA ARG A 198 13.39 7.50 -2.91
C ARG A 198 13.23 7.94 -4.36
N ASN A 199 13.83 9.07 -4.73
CA ASN A 199 13.72 9.61 -6.08
C ASN A 199 14.30 8.63 -7.10
N ALA A 200 15.44 8.01 -6.82
CA ALA A 200 15.99 6.97 -7.68
C ALA A 200 15.07 5.74 -7.80
N LEU A 201 14.45 5.26 -6.71
CA LEU A 201 13.51 4.14 -6.77
C LEU A 201 12.26 4.43 -7.62
N GLN A 202 11.87 5.70 -7.75
CA GLN A 202 10.69 6.15 -8.48
C GLN A 202 10.99 6.53 -9.94
N GLU A 203 12.15 7.14 -10.19
CA GLU A 203 12.49 7.74 -11.48
C GLU A 203 13.38 6.84 -12.35
N TRP A 204 14.13 5.91 -11.75
CA TRP A 204 15.07 5.06 -12.49
C TRP A 204 14.50 3.66 -12.73
N PRO A 205 14.14 3.31 -13.99
CA PRO A 205 13.48 2.05 -14.30
C PRO A 205 14.25 0.82 -13.83
N VAL A 206 15.59 0.87 -13.82
CA VAL A 206 16.43 -0.24 -13.33
C VAL A 206 16.07 -0.62 -11.90
N PHE A 207 15.85 0.34 -11.01
CA PHE A 207 15.51 0.05 -9.61
C PHE A 207 14.05 -0.34 -9.45
N THR A 208 13.13 0.34 -10.13
CA THR A 208 11.70 -0.02 -10.13
C THR A 208 11.49 -1.44 -10.67
N ASN A 209 12.16 -1.80 -11.76
CA ASN A 209 12.14 -3.15 -12.34
C ASN A 209 12.77 -4.19 -11.42
N THR A 210 13.82 -3.83 -10.69
CA THR A 210 14.40 -4.72 -9.67
C THR A 210 13.41 -4.96 -8.52
N LEU A 211 12.64 -3.93 -8.13
CA LEU A 211 11.59 -4.05 -7.11
C LEU A 211 10.50 -5.06 -7.53
N ALA A 212 10.21 -5.18 -8.82
CA ALA A 212 9.28 -6.18 -9.35
C ALA A 212 9.63 -7.61 -8.91
N ARG A 213 10.92 -7.94 -8.78
CA ARG A 213 11.40 -9.25 -8.30
C ARG A 213 10.97 -9.55 -6.86
N PHE A 214 11.12 -8.57 -5.99
CA PHE A 214 10.68 -8.69 -4.60
C PHE A 214 9.17 -8.91 -4.51
N LEU A 215 8.41 -8.13 -5.28
CA LEU A 215 6.95 -8.15 -5.29
C LEU A 215 6.38 -9.44 -5.90
N TYR A 216 7.01 -9.93 -6.98
CA TYR A 216 6.63 -11.18 -7.64
C TYR A 216 6.80 -12.37 -6.70
N HIS A 217 7.97 -12.48 -6.06
CA HIS A 217 8.28 -13.59 -5.14
C HIS A 217 7.59 -13.46 -3.77
N PHE A 218 7.27 -12.25 -3.30
CA PHE A 218 6.53 -12.06 -2.05
C PHE A 218 5.23 -12.86 -2.01
N ASN A 219 4.52 -12.94 -3.13
CA ASN A 219 3.24 -13.64 -3.22
C ASN A 219 3.37 -15.17 -3.11
N GLU A 220 4.56 -15.73 -3.32
CA GLU A 220 4.87 -17.15 -3.10
C GLU A 220 5.14 -17.47 -1.63
N LEU A 221 5.59 -16.48 -0.86
CA LEU A 221 5.94 -16.69 0.53
C LEU A 221 4.75 -17.19 1.33
N ARG A 222 5.04 -17.97 2.38
CA ARG A 222 4.07 -18.54 3.33
C ARG A 222 4.61 -18.39 4.76
N GLY A 223 3.73 -18.56 5.74
CA GLY A 223 4.11 -18.56 7.17
C GLY A 223 4.75 -17.26 7.66
N HIS A 224 5.65 -17.38 8.64
CA HIS A 224 6.25 -16.23 9.32
C HIS A 224 7.19 -15.42 8.41
N VAL A 225 7.87 -16.08 7.47
CA VAL A 225 8.70 -15.40 6.46
C VAL A 225 7.90 -14.40 5.62
N LYS A 226 6.67 -14.76 5.22
CA LYS A 226 5.77 -13.81 4.54
C LYS A 226 5.44 -12.63 5.45
N GLY A 227 5.11 -12.89 6.72
CA GLY A 227 4.84 -11.84 7.71
C GLY A 227 6.03 -10.90 7.90
N TYR A 228 7.24 -11.43 7.88
CA TYR A 228 8.48 -10.67 8.02
C TYR A 228 8.72 -9.74 6.82
N ALA A 229 8.63 -10.28 5.60
CA ALA A 229 8.72 -9.48 4.37
C ALA A 229 7.58 -8.44 4.26
N LYS A 230 6.38 -8.82 4.71
CA LYS A 230 5.21 -7.94 4.73
C LYS A 230 5.45 -6.72 5.59
N PHE A 231 5.99 -6.92 6.79
CA PHE A 231 6.37 -5.83 7.67
C PHE A 231 7.49 -4.97 7.09
N ALA A 232 8.53 -5.60 6.52
CA ALA A 232 9.70 -4.91 6.01
C ALA A 232 9.31 -3.93 4.88
N PHE A 233 8.60 -4.40 3.86
CA PHE A 233 8.26 -3.56 2.70
C PHE A 233 6.86 -3.73 2.15
N GLU A 234 6.32 -4.95 2.03
CA GLU A 234 5.17 -5.16 1.13
C GLU A 234 3.91 -4.40 1.56
N GLN A 235 3.62 -4.31 2.85
CA GLN A 235 2.44 -3.56 3.32
C GLN A 235 2.47 -2.08 2.95
N HIS A 236 3.66 -1.53 2.66
CA HIS A 236 3.85 -0.14 2.28
C HIS A 236 3.73 0.07 0.76
N LEU A 237 3.93 -0.99 -0.02
CA LEU A 237 3.91 -0.97 -1.49
C LEU A 237 2.57 -1.46 -2.07
N SER A 238 1.89 -2.35 -1.34
CA SER A 238 0.62 -2.93 -1.73
C SER A 238 -0.49 -1.89 -1.79
N LEU A 239 -1.32 -1.95 -2.82
CA LEU A 239 -2.45 -1.06 -3.05
C LEU A 239 -2.07 0.43 -3.07
N THR A 240 -0.84 0.74 -3.49
CA THR A 240 -0.36 2.12 -3.59
C THR A 240 -1.30 2.94 -4.46
N GLY A 241 -1.79 4.04 -3.89
CA GLY A 241 -2.72 4.94 -4.55
C GLY A 241 -4.08 4.33 -4.88
N LEU A 242 -4.45 3.20 -4.25
CA LEU A 242 -5.78 2.57 -4.28
C LEU A 242 -6.48 2.67 -2.92
N HIS A 243 -6.30 3.79 -2.22
CA HIS A 243 -6.74 3.96 -0.83
C HIS A 243 -8.24 3.68 -0.66
N SER A 244 -9.06 4.15 -1.60
CA SER A 244 -10.51 3.92 -1.63
C SER A 244 -10.89 2.45 -1.64
N TYR A 245 -10.19 1.63 -2.42
CA TYR A 245 -10.45 0.20 -2.47
C TYR A 245 -10.00 -0.51 -1.18
N HIS A 246 -8.87 -0.09 -0.60
CA HIS A 246 -8.45 -0.59 0.72
C HIS A 246 -9.48 -0.27 1.81
N LEU A 247 -9.96 0.97 1.88
CA LEU A 247 -11.01 1.39 2.81
C LEU A 247 -12.32 0.63 2.57
N PHE A 248 -12.70 0.44 1.30
CA PHE A 248 -13.90 -0.30 0.92
C PHE A 248 -13.90 -1.73 1.51
N ARG A 249 -12.79 -2.47 1.38
CA ARG A 249 -12.67 -3.82 1.96
C ARG A 249 -12.76 -3.82 3.49
N ARG A 250 -12.18 -2.81 4.15
CA ARG A 250 -12.24 -2.68 5.60
C ARG A 250 -13.65 -2.37 6.08
N VAL A 251 -14.33 -1.43 5.42
CA VAL A 251 -15.72 -1.09 5.70
C VAL A 251 -16.62 -2.30 5.50
N ALA A 252 -16.47 -3.03 4.40
CA ALA A 252 -17.22 -4.26 4.14
C ALA A 252 -17.03 -5.28 5.28
N THR A 253 -15.78 -5.47 5.72
CA THR A 253 -15.46 -6.36 6.85
C THR A 253 -16.13 -5.89 8.15
N LYS A 254 -16.02 -4.60 8.50
CA LYS A 254 -16.56 -4.05 9.75
C LYS A 254 -18.08 -4.06 9.80
N LEU A 255 -18.71 -3.69 8.68
CA LEU A 255 -20.15 -3.75 8.53
C LEU A 255 -20.67 -5.19 8.32
N ASN A 256 -19.78 -6.19 8.20
CA ASN A 256 -20.15 -7.56 7.85
C ASN A 256 -21.06 -7.57 6.60
N ALA A 257 -20.69 -6.75 5.62
CA ALA A 257 -21.42 -6.53 4.39
C ALA A 257 -20.76 -7.30 3.25
N THR A 258 -21.57 -7.84 2.35
CA THR A 258 -21.04 -8.33 1.07
C THR A 258 -20.57 -7.13 0.23
N PRO A 259 -19.59 -7.30 -0.67
CA PRO A 259 -19.17 -6.23 -1.57
C PRO A 259 -20.32 -5.65 -2.40
N ASP A 260 -21.28 -6.49 -2.80
CA ASP A 260 -22.45 -6.06 -3.59
C ASP A 260 -23.42 -5.22 -2.75
N ASP A 261 -23.73 -5.65 -1.51
CA ASP A 261 -24.56 -4.88 -0.58
C ASP A 261 -23.95 -3.51 -0.28
N LEU A 262 -22.64 -3.47 0.01
CA LEU A 262 -21.94 -2.23 0.31
C LEU A 262 -21.89 -1.30 -0.91
N SER A 263 -21.67 -1.85 -2.11
CA SER A 263 -21.68 -1.07 -3.34
C SER A 263 -23.05 -0.45 -3.61
N LEU A 264 -24.13 -1.17 -3.35
CA LEU A 264 -25.50 -0.64 -3.47
C LEU A 264 -25.77 0.49 -2.47
N ALA A 265 -25.35 0.32 -1.21
CA ALA A 265 -25.50 1.34 -0.18
C ALA A 265 -24.68 2.62 -0.49
N LEU A 266 -23.58 2.47 -1.22
CA LEU A 266 -22.71 3.57 -1.64
C LEU A 266 -23.07 4.14 -3.03
N ASP A 267 -24.00 3.55 -3.79
CA ASP A 267 -24.26 3.98 -5.17
C ASP A 267 -24.92 5.36 -5.21
N HIS A 268 -24.10 6.35 -5.53
CA HIS A 268 -24.51 7.73 -5.70
C HIS A 268 -23.76 8.33 -6.90
N ARG A 269 -24.31 9.36 -7.53
CA ARG A 269 -23.70 10.01 -8.71
C ARG A 269 -22.22 10.37 -8.49
N MET A 270 -21.86 10.76 -7.28
CA MET A 270 -20.50 11.19 -6.90
C MET A 270 -19.52 10.04 -6.64
N THR A 271 -20.02 8.87 -6.24
CA THR A 271 -19.21 7.71 -5.86
C THR A 271 -19.16 6.64 -6.94
N ARG A 272 -20.12 6.66 -7.87
CA ARG A 272 -20.36 5.63 -8.89
C ARG A 272 -19.12 5.30 -9.71
N ARG A 273 -18.34 6.29 -10.14
CA ARG A 273 -17.12 6.07 -10.93
C ARG A 273 -16.13 5.17 -10.18
N GLY A 274 -15.83 5.49 -8.92
CA GLY A 274 -14.95 4.66 -8.08
C GLY A 274 -15.54 3.26 -7.84
N LEU A 275 -16.84 3.16 -7.57
CA LEU A 275 -17.52 1.87 -7.35
C LEU A 275 -17.48 0.96 -8.59
N VAL A 276 -17.57 1.51 -9.81
CA VAL A 276 -17.40 0.73 -11.04
C VAL A 276 -16.01 0.08 -11.08
N VAL A 277 -14.96 0.81 -10.72
CA VAL A 277 -13.58 0.29 -10.70
C VAL A 277 -13.40 -0.71 -9.57
N VAL A 278 -13.95 -0.47 -8.38
CA VAL A 278 -13.98 -1.47 -7.28
C VAL A 278 -14.62 -2.78 -7.75
N LYS A 279 -15.77 -2.70 -8.43
CA LYS A 279 -16.47 -3.88 -8.96
C LYS A 279 -15.62 -4.63 -9.99
N LYS A 280 -14.97 -3.91 -10.91
CA LYS A 280 -14.03 -4.51 -11.87
C LYS A 280 -12.89 -5.22 -11.13
N ILE A 281 -12.34 -4.63 -10.07
CA ILE A 281 -11.27 -5.28 -9.30
C ILE A 281 -11.75 -6.57 -8.65
N LEU A 282 -12.92 -6.53 -8.02
CA LEU A 282 -13.51 -7.70 -7.35
C LEU A 282 -13.77 -8.86 -8.31
N LEU A 283 -14.27 -8.56 -9.51
CA LEU A 283 -14.63 -9.56 -10.52
C LEU A 283 -13.39 -10.10 -11.25
N ASN A 284 -12.51 -9.20 -11.70
CA ASN A 284 -11.42 -9.55 -12.59
C ASN A 284 -10.14 -9.94 -11.87
N PHE A 285 -9.98 -9.65 -10.57
CA PHE A 285 -8.73 -9.95 -9.86
C PHE A 285 -8.93 -10.67 -8.54
N ASP A 286 -9.81 -10.21 -7.64
CA ASP A 286 -9.99 -10.88 -6.34
C ASP A 286 -10.62 -12.27 -6.49
N ARG A 287 -11.56 -12.40 -7.42
CA ARG A 287 -12.28 -13.66 -7.71
C ARG A 287 -11.75 -14.36 -8.96
N SER A 288 -10.64 -13.88 -9.52
CA SER A 288 -10.07 -14.45 -10.74
C SER A 288 -9.61 -15.88 -10.51
N THR A 289 -9.94 -16.75 -11.46
CA THR A 289 -9.38 -18.11 -11.58
C THR A 289 -8.36 -18.20 -12.70
N ASP A 290 -7.97 -17.08 -13.32
CA ASP A 290 -6.96 -17.04 -14.37
C ASP A 290 -5.57 -17.32 -13.77
N ASP A 291 -4.88 -18.32 -14.32
CA ASP A 291 -3.52 -18.68 -13.94
C ASP A 291 -2.54 -17.50 -14.12
N LYS A 292 -2.80 -16.60 -15.09
CA LYS A 292 -2.00 -15.39 -15.34
C LYS A 292 -2.14 -14.33 -14.26
N GLN A 293 -3.07 -14.50 -13.32
CA GLN A 293 -3.32 -13.58 -12.20
C GLN A 293 -3.22 -14.27 -10.84
N ARG A 294 -2.78 -15.53 -10.82
CA ARG A 294 -2.72 -16.38 -9.63
C ARG A 294 -1.90 -15.77 -8.49
N ARG A 295 -0.86 -14.98 -8.81
CA ARG A 295 -0.01 -14.34 -7.80
C ARG A 295 -0.61 -13.04 -7.28
N GLN A 296 -1.63 -12.50 -7.96
CA GLN A 296 -2.30 -11.27 -7.60
C GLN A 296 -1.33 -10.07 -7.57
N THR A 297 -0.46 -9.94 -8.56
CA THR A 297 0.49 -8.80 -8.64
C THR A 297 -0.17 -7.46 -8.97
N TRP A 298 -1.42 -7.47 -9.42
CA TRP A 298 -2.22 -6.28 -9.73
C TRP A 298 -2.28 -5.25 -8.59
N LYS A 299 -2.15 -5.71 -7.34
CA LYS A 299 -2.09 -4.83 -6.16
C LYS A 299 -0.86 -3.90 -6.15
N TYR A 300 0.11 -4.15 -7.02
CA TYR A 300 1.29 -3.33 -7.22
C TYR A 300 1.28 -2.58 -8.55
N ALA A 301 0.24 -2.74 -9.38
CA ALA A 301 0.19 -2.24 -10.75
C ALA A 301 0.57 -0.75 -10.84
N ARG A 302 0.06 0.05 -9.89
CA ARG A 302 0.31 1.49 -9.82
C ARG A 302 1.75 1.93 -9.55
N LEU A 303 2.63 1.00 -9.16
CA LEU A 303 4.06 1.27 -9.05
C LEU A 303 4.77 1.24 -10.41
N PHE A 304 4.16 0.59 -11.40
CA PHE A 304 4.74 0.35 -12.73
C PHE A 304 3.96 1.07 -13.83
N ASP A 305 2.67 1.32 -13.60
CA ASP A 305 1.79 2.05 -14.50
C ASP A 305 0.85 2.95 -13.70
N GLU A 306 1.06 4.27 -13.79
CA GLU A 306 0.30 5.25 -13.03
C GLU A 306 -1.19 5.34 -13.44
N GLU A 307 -1.52 4.91 -14.67
CA GLU A 307 -2.86 4.94 -15.24
C GLU A 307 -3.73 3.78 -14.74
N MET A 308 -3.10 2.67 -14.33
CA MET A 308 -3.81 1.53 -13.76
C MET A 308 -4.68 1.95 -12.58
N PHE A 309 -5.97 1.67 -12.68
CA PHE A 309 -6.97 2.01 -11.66
C PHE A 309 -6.95 3.49 -11.20
N VAL A 310 -6.57 4.42 -12.08
CA VAL A 310 -6.40 5.86 -11.76
C VAL A 310 -7.63 6.49 -11.10
N ASP A 311 -8.82 5.97 -11.41
CA ASP A 311 -10.09 6.40 -10.82
C ASP A 311 -10.22 6.13 -9.32
N LEU A 312 -9.43 5.22 -8.76
CA LEU A 312 -9.41 4.90 -7.32
C LEU A 312 -8.38 5.72 -6.54
N MET A 313 -7.66 6.63 -7.21
CA MET A 313 -6.87 7.62 -6.51
C MET A 313 -7.76 8.52 -5.66
N THR A 314 -7.31 8.82 -4.43
CA THR A 314 -8.02 9.75 -3.54
C THR A 314 -8.38 11.07 -4.23
N LYS A 315 -7.48 11.60 -5.08
CA LYS A 315 -7.73 12.83 -5.84
C LYS A 315 -8.87 12.73 -6.88
N ASN A 316 -9.16 11.53 -7.36
CA ASN A 316 -10.15 11.26 -8.42
C ASN A 316 -11.46 10.65 -7.89
N CYS A 317 -11.46 10.10 -6.68
CA CYS A 317 -12.64 9.54 -6.01
C CYS A 317 -12.73 9.96 -4.54
N GLY A 318 -12.41 11.23 -4.27
CA GLY A 318 -12.27 11.75 -2.91
C GLY A 318 -13.54 11.60 -2.08
N GLU A 319 -14.72 11.81 -2.66
CA GLU A 319 -16.01 11.66 -1.97
C GLU A 319 -16.26 10.23 -1.50
N LEU A 320 -16.00 9.22 -2.36
CA LEU A 320 -16.08 7.81 -1.98
C LEU A 320 -15.07 7.49 -0.87
N THR A 321 -13.83 7.95 -1.03
CA THR A 321 -12.75 7.77 -0.06
C THR A 321 -13.15 8.30 1.31
N PHE A 322 -13.71 9.52 1.34
CA PHE A 322 -14.12 10.20 2.56
C PHE A 322 -15.28 9.50 3.26
N ILE A 323 -16.35 9.14 2.54
CA ILE A 323 -17.47 8.38 3.12
C ILE A 323 -16.95 7.10 3.78
N LEU A 324 -16.07 6.35 3.11
CA LEU A 324 -15.51 5.11 3.63
C LEU A 324 -14.66 5.34 4.89
N ALA A 325 -13.83 6.38 4.90
CA ALA A 325 -13.02 6.73 6.07
C ALA A 325 -13.88 7.15 7.26
N MET A 326 -14.91 7.97 7.03
CA MET A 326 -15.85 8.40 8.06
C MET A 326 -16.63 7.22 8.66
N ILE A 327 -16.97 6.22 7.85
CA ILE A 327 -17.60 4.99 8.36
C ILE A 327 -16.66 4.29 9.35
N LEU A 328 -15.38 4.11 8.99
CA LEU A 328 -14.41 3.45 9.87
C LEU A 328 -14.17 4.24 11.16
N GLU A 329 -14.02 5.56 11.07
CA GLU A 329 -13.84 6.45 12.22
C GLU A 329 -15.01 6.33 13.20
N LYS A 330 -16.25 6.44 12.69
CA LYS A 330 -17.48 6.27 13.49
C LYS A 330 -17.63 4.88 14.09
N MET A 331 -16.97 3.87 13.52
CA MET A 331 -16.91 2.51 14.04
C MET A 331 -15.72 2.27 14.99
N GLY A 332 -14.99 3.32 15.36
CA GLY A 332 -13.89 3.27 16.32
C GLY A 332 -12.53 2.87 15.72
N GLU A 333 -12.38 2.91 14.39
CA GLU A 333 -11.08 2.76 13.73
C GLU A 333 -10.58 4.11 13.22
N ASP A 334 -9.63 4.71 13.94
CA ASP A 334 -8.99 5.94 13.51
C ASP A 334 -7.82 5.62 12.56
N GLN A 335 -8.07 5.64 11.25
CA GLN A 335 -7.02 5.55 10.23
C GLN A 335 -7.33 6.40 9.01
N GLY A 336 -6.71 7.58 8.94
CA GLY A 336 -6.52 8.33 7.69
C GLY A 336 -7.58 9.37 7.33
N ALA A 337 -8.64 9.53 8.13
CA ALA A 337 -9.67 10.55 7.88
C ALA A 337 -9.08 11.98 7.82
N GLY A 338 -8.08 12.27 8.66
CA GLY A 338 -7.36 13.55 8.67
C GLY A 338 -6.64 13.86 7.34
N GLU A 339 -5.88 12.89 6.80
CA GLU A 339 -5.15 13.06 5.54
C GLU A 339 -6.10 13.23 4.34
N ILE A 340 -7.20 12.47 4.31
CA ILE A 340 -8.23 12.59 3.27
C ILE A 340 -8.93 13.95 3.34
N THR A 341 -9.21 14.44 4.55
CA THR A 341 -9.81 15.77 4.77
C THR A 341 -8.91 16.87 4.22
N SER A 342 -7.60 16.79 4.47
CA SER A 342 -6.63 17.75 3.92
C SER A 342 -6.62 17.75 2.39
N ILE A 343 -6.63 16.57 1.74
CA ILE A 343 -6.65 16.45 0.28
C ILE A 343 -7.93 17.08 -0.29
N LEU A 344 -9.09 16.76 0.27
CA LEU A 344 -10.37 17.26 -0.23
C LEU A 344 -10.56 18.76 0.01
N HIS A 345 -10.09 19.27 1.15
CA HIS A 345 -10.13 20.70 1.45
C HIS A 345 -9.33 21.50 0.39
N ILE A 346 -8.14 21.03 0.02
CA ILE A 346 -7.32 21.63 -1.04
C ILE A 346 -8.06 21.61 -2.39
N GLN A 347 -8.75 20.50 -2.71
CA GLN A 347 -9.41 20.34 -4.02
C GLN A 347 -10.72 21.13 -4.15
N LYS A 348 -11.48 21.29 -3.07
CA LYS A 348 -12.86 21.80 -3.10
C LYS A 348 -13.00 23.22 -2.51
N GLY A 349 -11.96 23.72 -1.83
CA GLY A 349 -11.93 25.07 -1.25
C GLY A 349 -13.12 25.34 -0.33
N TYR A 350 -13.72 26.53 -0.44
CA TYR A 350 -14.84 26.98 0.41
C TYR A 350 -16.09 26.07 0.37
N SER A 351 -16.29 25.29 -0.69
CA SER A 351 -17.43 24.36 -0.80
C SER A 351 -17.29 23.11 0.07
N TRP A 352 -16.10 22.89 0.66
CA TRP A 352 -15.78 21.70 1.42
C TRP A 352 -16.62 21.53 2.68
N GLU A 353 -16.84 22.59 3.47
CA GLU A 353 -17.55 22.45 4.76
C GLU A 353 -18.99 21.96 4.56
N PHE A 354 -19.70 22.50 3.57
CA PHE A 354 -21.05 22.04 3.24
C PHE A 354 -21.05 20.59 2.73
N LEU A 355 -20.10 20.25 1.85
CA LEU A 355 -19.99 18.90 1.30
C LEU A 355 -19.62 17.88 2.38
N LYS A 356 -18.74 18.25 3.31
CA LYS A 356 -18.29 17.42 4.43
C LYS A 356 -19.46 16.98 5.31
N ASP A 357 -20.33 17.92 5.70
CA ASP A 357 -21.51 17.62 6.51
C ASP A 357 -22.46 16.66 5.80
N PHE A 358 -22.71 16.89 4.51
CA PHE A 358 -23.51 15.98 3.69
C PHE A 358 -22.91 14.57 3.64
N LEU A 359 -21.61 14.44 3.34
CA LEU A 359 -20.95 13.13 3.27
C LEU A 359 -20.91 12.42 4.63
N ASN A 360 -20.80 13.17 5.73
CA ASN A 360 -20.89 12.66 7.10
C ASN A 360 -22.27 12.07 7.43
N LEU A 361 -23.33 12.71 6.94
CA LEU A 361 -24.70 12.19 7.05
C LEU A 361 -24.84 10.89 6.25
N VAL A 362 -24.37 10.86 5.01
CA VAL A 362 -24.37 9.65 4.17
C VAL A 362 -23.66 8.48 4.87
N ALA A 363 -22.46 8.72 5.44
CA ALA A 363 -21.74 7.70 6.20
C ALA A 363 -22.56 7.15 7.38
N SER A 364 -23.25 8.02 8.12
CA SER A 364 -24.09 7.66 9.27
C SER A 364 -25.31 6.83 8.84
N ASP A 365 -25.96 7.23 7.75
CA ASP A 365 -27.11 6.51 7.19
C ASP A 365 -26.73 5.09 6.75
N ILE A 366 -25.57 4.92 6.11
CA ILE A 366 -25.06 3.60 5.70
C ILE A 366 -24.84 2.70 6.92
N ILE A 367 -24.19 3.20 7.97
CA ILE A 367 -24.00 2.45 9.22
C ILE A 367 -25.35 1.99 9.79
N GLN A 368 -26.34 2.89 9.84
CA GLN A 368 -27.67 2.59 10.36
C GLN A 368 -28.39 1.52 9.53
N GLN A 369 -28.31 1.57 8.21
CA GLN A 369 -28.90 0.55 7.31
C GLN A 369 -28.37 -0.85 7.63
N PHE A 370 -27.05 -1.02 7.76
CA PHE A 370 -26.45 -2.31 8.08
C PHE A 370 -26.73 -2.76 9.52
N ALA A 371 -26.81 -1.83 10.47
CA ALA A 371 -27.22 -2.14 11.84
C ALA A 371 -28.67 -2.67 11.90
N LEU A 372 -29.59 -2.10 11.12
CA LEU A 372 -30.98 -2.55 11.03
C LEU A 372 -31.10 -3.92 10.33
N LYS A 373 -30.33 -4.15 9.26
CA LYS A 373 -30.28 -5.45 8.55
C LYS A 373 -29.82 -6.59 9.49
N ARG A 374 -28.88 -6.32 10.40
CA ARG A 374 -28.44 -7.29 11.43
C ARG A 374 -29.53 -7.63 12.45
N ARG A 375 -30.40 -6.69 12.80
CA ARG A 375 -31.48 -6.89 13.78
C ARG A 375 -32.69 -7.66 13.23
N LYS A 376 -32.85 -7.68 11.90
CA LYS A 376 -33.88 -8.45 11.21
C LYS A 376 -33.20 -9.51 10.33
N PRO A 377 -32.77 -10.66 10.87
CA PRO A 377 -32.39 -11.77 10.01
C PRO A 377 -33.57 -12.06 9.09
N LEU A 378 -33.30 -12.12 7.78
CA LEU A 378 -34.29 -12.57 6.81
C LEU A 378 -34.88 -13.87 7.34
N LYS A 379 -36.18 -13.88 7.66
CA LYS A 379 -36.91 -15.13 7.85
C LYS A 379 -36.58 -15.96 6.62
N LYS A 380 -35.99 -17.15 6.81
CA LYS A 380 -35.96 -18.15 5.75
C LYS A 380 -37.40 -18.27 5.27
N VAL A 381 -37.62 -17.80 4.05
CA VAL A 381 -38.83 -18.14 3.33
C VAL A 381 -38.55 -19.55 2.84
N ASP A 382 -38.91 -20.53 3.67
CA ASP A 382 -39.03 -21.91 3.25
C ASP A 382 -40.15 -21.91 2.20
N ASN A 383 -39.78 -21.97 0.93
CA ASN A 383 -40.72 -22.21 -0.15
C ASN A 383 -40.48 -23.63 -0.67
N PHE A 384 -41.52 -24.43 -0.47
CA PHE A 384 -41.94 -25.69 -1.07
C PHE A 384 -41.23 -26.13 -2.35
#